data_AF-A0A923YWS1-F1
#
_entry.id   AF-A0A923YWS1-F1
#
_cell.length_a   1.000
_cell.length_b   1.000
_cell.length_c   1.000
_cell.angle_alpha   90.00
_cell.angle_beta   90.00
_cell.angle_gamma   90.00
#
_symmetry.space_group_name_H-M   'P 1'
#
loop_
_entity.id
_entity.type
_entity.pdbx_description
1 polymer ?
#
loop_
_entity_poly.entity_id
_entity_poly.type
_entity_poly.pdbx_seq_one_letter_code
_entity_poly.pdbx_strand_id
1 'polypeptide(L)'
;MNDTTSKVQALRHALLDPAELESAMGVVAMTPDITPEMLGQLTQEYRERCERICVAMEDLTFDGDESEAEKHIPLTWLATRYEWSRWNDQMQYQTMLKGQADTLTMAQGSMLSKISEKLEALQTRQELFWTMKLAADPFGTVNRIPLMAKRFMRITASAGRGVDQVLQEFQSMREVLASHKVDRDLLDKLDKSISHSIDCVDRSAGIELYDLHASLEAELVERLATSGVTAVIKMENKDGAELIPPQVSDVFFEVSRSWLARMFEDSLEKSPAEREANGKCTHLTLT
;
A
#
# COMPACT_ATOMS: atom_id res chain seq x y z
N MET A 1 -33.72 -6.05 6.08
CA MET A 1 -33.39 -4.79 5.39
C MET A 1 -32.46 -4.05 6.32
N ASN A 2 -31.16 -4.13 6.06
CA ASN A 2 -30.17 -3.44 6.88
C ASN A 2 -30.19 -1.98 6.49
N ASP A 3 -30.31 -1.13 7.50
CA ASP A 3 -30.24 0.32 7.42
C ASP A 3 -28.76 0.71 7.23
N THR A 4 -28.22 0.44 6.04
CA THR A 4 -26.90 0.94 5.64
C THR A 4 -27.07 2.42 5.36
N THR A 5 -26.80 3.25 6.37
CA THR A 5 -26.59 4.68 6.16
C THR A 5 -25.58 4.84 5.04
N SER A 6 -25.98 5.51 3.96
CA SER A 6 -25.14 5.72 2.78
C SER A 6 -23.78 6.26 3.20
N LYS A 7 -22.67 5.75 2.65
CA LYS A 7 -21.32 6.27 2.98
C LYS A 7 -21.19 7.78 2.73
N VAL A 8 -21.94 8.32 1.77
CA VAL A 8 -22.04 9.77 1.52
C VAL A 8 -22.75 10.49 2.67
N GLN A 9 -23.82 9.90 3.22
CA GLN A 9 -24.49 10.43 4.42
C GLN A 9 -23.59 10.32 5.65
N ALA A 10 -22.85 9.22 5.81
CA ALA A 10 -21.87 9.05 6.88
C ALA A 10 -20.74 10.07 6.78
N LEU A 11 -20.25 10.35 5.57
CA LEU A 11 -19.28 11.42 5.29
C LEU A 11 -19.84 12.79 5.67
N ARG A 12 -21.06 13.10 5.22
CA ARG A 12 -21.73 14.36 5.51
C ARG A 12 -21.93 14.56 7.01
N HIS A 13 -22.36 13.53 7.71
CA HIS A 13 -22.47 13.54 9.17
C HIS A 13 -21.09 13.74 9.81
N ALA A 14 -20.06 12.99 9.40
CA ALA A 14 -18.72 13.07 9.98
C ALA A 14 -18.05 14.44 9.80
N LEU A 15 -18.30 15.14 8.68
CA LEU A 15 -17.68 16.42 8.36
C LEU A 15 -18.51 17.65 8.77
N LEU A 16 -19.84 17.54 8.79
CA LEU A 16 -20.74 18.68 9.02
C LEU A 16 -21.53 18.61 10.33
N ASP A 17 -21.30 17.60 11.18
CA ASP A 17 -21.86 17.59 12.53
C ASP A 17 -21.40 18.84 13.31
N PRO A 18 -22.33 19.67 13.82
CA PRO A 18 -22.00 20.85 14.61
C PRO A 18 -21.06 20.57 15.79
N ALA A 19 -21.20 19.42 16.45
CA ALA A 19 -20.33 19.06 17.58
C ALA A 19 -18.89 18.78 17.13
N GLU A 20 -18.73 18.19 15.94
CA GLU A 20 -17.42 17.91 15.35
C GLU A 20 -16.74 19.18 14.85
N LEU A 21 -17.52 20.08 14.24
CA LEU A 21 -17.10 21.43 13.88
C LEU A 21 -16.59 22.20 15.12
N GLU A 22 -17.35 22.18 16.22
CA GLU A 22 -16.96 22.83 17.47
C GLU A 22 -15.69 22.21 18.06
N SER A 23 -15.57 20.89 18.05
CA SER A 23 -14.36 20.20 18.51
C SER A 23 -13.13 20.56 17.67
N ALA A 24 -13.25 20.55 16.35
CA ALA A 24 -12.17 20.90 15.44
C ALA A 24 -11.71 22.36 15.62
N MET A 25 -12.66 23.29 15.74
CA MET A 25 -12.37 24.70 15.95
C MET A 25 -11.88 25.01 17.36
N GLY A 26 -12.25 24.21 18.36
CA GLY A 26 -11.72 24.30 19.72
C GLY A 26 -10.19 24.16 19.74
N VAL A 27 -9.63 23.23 18.95
CA VAL A 27 -8.17 23.08 18.80
C VAL A 27 -7.55 24.31 18.14
N VAL A 28 -8.18 24.85 17.10
CA VAL A 28 -7.69 26.05 16.40
C VAL A 28 -7.72 27.28 17.31
N ALA A 29 -8.77 27.42 18.13
CA ALA A 29 -8.93 28.51 19.09
C ALA A 29 -7.86 28.53 20.19
N MET A 30 -7.18 27.40 20.44
CA MET A 30 -6.06 27.33 21.38
C MET A 30 -4.74 27.85 20.79
N THR A 31 -4.69 28.17 19.49
CA THR A 31 -3.48 28.69 18.84
C THR A 31 -3.23 30.14 19.28
N PRO A 32 -2.00 30.50 19.71
CA PRO A 32 -1.68 31.87 20.10
C PRO A 32 -1.99 32.87 18.99
N ASP A 33 -2.49 34.06 19.35
CA ASP A 33 -2.79 35.17 18.44
C ASP A 33 -3.99 34.97 17.49
N ILE A 34 -4.79 33.90 17.65
CA ILE A 34 -6.11 33.81 16.98
C ILE A 34 -7.12 34.72 17.67
N THR A 35 -7.59 35.74 16.95
CA THR A 35 -8.69 36.59 17.42
C THR A 35 -10.06 35.93 17.20
N PRO A 36 -11.12 36.34 17.90
CA PRO A 36 -12.48 35.84 17.66
C PRO A 36 -12.95 36.03 16.21
N GLU A 37 -12.53 37.12 15.57
CA GLU A 37 -12.85 37.42 14.17
C GLU A 37 -12.16 36.46 13.22
N MET A 38 -10.87 36.18 13.44
CA MET A 38 -10.11 35.18 12.68
C MET A 38 -10.69 33.78 12.89
N LEU A 39 -11.06 33.42 14.11
CA LEU A 39 -11.69 32.14 14.40
C LEU A 39 -13.03 31.99 13.67
N GLY A 40 -13.84 33.05 13.61
CA GLY A 40 -15.09 33.06 12.84
C GLY A 40 -14.85 32.82 11.35
N GLN A 41 -13.85 33.49 10.77
CA GLN A 41 -13.46 33.29 9.37
C GLN A 41 -12.98 31.86 9.11
N LEU A 42 -12.07 31.34 9.95
CA LEU A 42 -11.56 29.98 9.84
C LEU A 42 -12.68 28.93 9.99
N THR A 43 -13.62 29.15 10.88
CA THR A 43 -14.79 28.28 11.07
C THR A 43 -15.65 28.24 9.80
N GLN A 44 -15.89 29.41 9.18
CA GLN A 44 -16.61 29.50 7.92
C GLN A 44 -15.85 28.79 6.79
N GLU A 45 -14.56 29.06 6.63
CA GLU A 45 -13.71 28.42 5.62
C GLU A 45 -13.68 26.89 5.77
N TYR A 46 -13.58 26.41 7.02
CA TYR A 46 -13.63 24.99 7.34
C TYR A 46 -14.95 24.36 6.91
N ARG A 47 -16.08 24.99 7.27
CA ARG A 47 -17.42 24.51 6.90
C ARG A 47 -17.59 24.48 5.38
N GLU A 48 -17.29 25.59 4.70
CA GLU A 48 -17.39 25.67 3.24
C GLU A 48 -16.54 24.60 2.55
N ARG A 49 -15.35 24.30 3.08
CA ARG A 49 -14.51 23.23 2.57
C ARG A 49 -15.12 21.86 2.77
N CYS A 50 -15.65 21.57 3.96
CA CYS A 50 -16.35 20.31 4.24
C CYS A 50 -17.58 20.15 3.34
N GLU A 51 -18.35 21.22 3.13
CA GLU A 51 -19.50 21.23 2.21
C GLU A 51 -19.06 20.96 0.77
N ARG A 52 -18.00 21.61 0.27
CA ARG A 52 -17.45 21.34 -1.06
C ARG A 52 -17.02 19.89 -1.23
N ILE A 53 -16.42 19.27 -0.21
CA ILE A 53 -16.06 17.85 -0.24
C ILE A 53 -17.31 16.98 -0.34
N CYS A 54 -18.35 17.27 0.46
CA CYS A 54 -19.60 16.52 0.42
C CYS A 54 -20.30 16.65 -0.93
N VAL A 55 -20.44 17.87 -1.46
CA VAL A 55 -21.05 18.13 -2.77
C VAL A 55 -20.25 17.46 -3.89
N ALA A 56 -18.91 17.56 -3.88
CA ALA A 56 -18.09 16.87 -4.86
C ALA A 56 -18.24 15.34 -4.79
N MET A 57 -18.44 14.78 -3.59
CA MET A 57 -18.71 13.35 -3.43
C MET A 57 -20.09 12.99 -4.00
N GLU A 58 -21.11 13.79 -3.68
CA GLU A 58 -22.48 13.63 -4.19
C GLU A 58 -22.52 13.71 -5.73
N ASP A 59 -21.80 14.66 -6.32
CA ASP A 59 -21.71 14.85 -7.78
C ASP A 59 -20.99 13.68 -8.49
N LEU A 60 -20.04 13.03 -7.81
CA LEU A 60 -19.29 11.90 -8.33
C LEU A 60 -20.01 10.56 -8.14
N THR A 61 -21.02 10.49 -7.28
CA THR A 61 -21.75 9.26 -6.98
C THR A 61 -23.09 9.25 -7.73
N PHE A 62 -23.29 8.26 -8.59
CA PHE A 62 -24.59 8.07 -9.21
C PHE A 62 -25.64 7.64 -8.18
N ASP A 63 -26.87 8.14 -8.29
CA ASP A 63 -27.97 7.78 -7.39
C ASP A 63 -28.19 6.26 -7.34
N GLY A 64 -27.94 5.67 -6.17
CA GLY A 64 -28.07 4.22 -5.93
C GLY A 64 -26.82 3.38 -6.21
N ASP A 65 -25.70 3.99 -6.66
CA ASP A 65 -24.39 3.34 -6.74
C ASP A 65 -23.42 3.91 -5.69
N GLU A 66 -23.48 3.36 -4.49
CA GLU A 66 -22.59 3.75 -3.39
C GLU A 66 -21.16 3.23 -3.57
N SER A 67 -20.90 2.32 -4.51
CA SER A 67 -19.58 1.75 -4.74
C SER A 67 -18.58 2.77 -5.30
N GLU A 68 -19.07 3.83 -5.94
CA GLU A 68 -18.23 4.94 -6.38
C GLU A 68 -17.79 5.82 -5.21
N ALA A 69 -18.66 6.04 -4.22
CA ALA A 69 -18.33 6.79 -3.01
C ALA A 69 -17.15 6.15 -2.26
N GLU A 70 -17.15 4.81 -2.19
CA GLU A 70 -16.09 4.03 -1.56
C GLU A 70 -14.72 4.28 -2.21
N LYS A 71 -14.69 4.37 -3.54
CA LYS A 71 -13.45 4.60 -4.30
C LYS A 71 -12.95 6.04 -4.17
N HIS A 72 -13.86 7.00 -3.97
CA HIS A 72 -13.51 8.42 -3.94
C HIS A 72 -13.04 8.91 -2.56
N ILE A 73 -13.50 8.32 -1.45
CA ILE A 73 -13.02 8.69 -0.10
C ILE A 73 -11.48 8.59 0.03
N PRO A 74 -10.81 7.50 -0.37
CA PRO A 74 -9.35 7.40 -0.42
C PRO A 74 -8.67 8.54 -1.21
N LEU A 75 -9.24 8.93 -2.35
CA LEU A 75 -8.69 9.97 -3.22
C LEU A 75 -8.84 11.36 -2.58
N THR A 76 -10.00 11.64 -1.98
CA THR A 76 -10.24 12.88 -1.24
C THR A 76 -9.32 12.98 -0.03
N TRP A 77 -9.09 11.87 0.69
CA TRP A 77 -8.12 11.81 1.78
C TRP A 77 -6.70 12.13 1.28
N LEU A 78 -6.25 11.52 0.18
CA LEU A 78 -4.93 11.80 -0.41
C LEU A 78 -4.78 13.27 -0.82
N ALA A 79 -5.80 13.86 -1.44
CA ALA A 79 -5.79 15.26 -1.82
C ALA A 79 -5.70 16.19 -0.59
N THR A 80 -6.49 15.91 0.45
CA THR A 80 -6.45 16.65 1.72
C THR A 80 -5.09 16.52 2.40
N ARG A 81 -4.51 15.31 2.38
CA ARG A 81 -3.20 15.02 2.96
C ARG A 81 -2.07 15.73 2.23
N TYR A 82 -2.11 15.78 0.90
CA TYR A 82 -1.14 16.53 0.10
C TYR A 82 -1.18 18.02 0.41
N GLU A 83 -2.39 18.60 0.51
CA GLU A 83 -2.55 20.00 0.89
C GLU A 83 -2.04 20.26 2.31
N TRP A 84 -2.36 19.38 3.26
CA TRP A 84 -1.81 19.43 4.61
C TRP A 84 -0.28 19.44 4.61
N SER A 85 0.35 18.58 3.80
CA SER A 85 1.82 18.50 3.70
C SER A 85 2.41 19.82 3.23
N ARG A 86 1.78 20.48 2.24
CA ARG A 86 2.21 21.80 1.77
C ARG A 86 2.19 22.84 2.89
N TRP A 87 1.13 22.85 3.71
CA TRP A 87 1.06 23.75 4.87
C TRP A 87 2.11 23.40 5.93
N ASN A 88 2.36 22.12 6.16
CA ASN A 88 3.42 21.66 7.07
C ASN A 88 4.81 22.09 6.61
N ASP A 89 5.12 21.97 5.31
CA ASP A 89 6.39 22.43 4.73
C ASP A 89 6.53 23.95 4.86
N GLN A 90 5.44 24.70 4.65
CA GLN A 90 5.41 26.15 4.84
C GLN A 90 5.64 26.53 6.31
N MET A 91 5.02 25.84 7.26
CA MET A 91 5.24 26.04 8.71
C MET A 91 6.70 25.79 9.09
N GLN A 92 7.29 24.69 8.60
CA GLN A 92 8.69 24.36 8.84
C GLN A 92 9.61 25.44 8.27
N TYR A 93 9.36 25.89 7.04
CA TYR A 93 10.12 26.97 6.41
C TYR A 93 10.04 28.28 7.19
N GLN A 94 8.83 28.69 7.61
CA GLN A 94 8.65 29.90 8.41
C GLN A 94 9.34 29.78 9.77
N THR A 95 9.26 28.62 10.43
CA THR A 95 9.92 28.36 11.70
C THR A 95 11.44 28.44 11.55
N MET A 96 12.01 27.88 10.49
CA MET A 96 13.44 27.99 10.20
C MET A 96 13.89 29.44 9.97
N LEU A 97 13.08 30.25 9.28
CA LEU A 97 13.45 31.64 8.96
C LEU A 97 13.20 32.64 10.07
N LYS A 98 12.08 32.50 10.79
CA LYS A 98 11.56 33.51 11.73
C LYS A 98 11.58 33.03 13.18
N GLY A 99 11.97 31.79 13.43
CA GLY A 99 11.91 31.16 14.75
C GLY A 99 10.52 30.65 15.15
N GLN A 100 9.47 31.01 14.40
CA GLN A 100 8.10 30.54 14.60
C GLN A 100 7.32 30.52 13.29
N ALA A 101 6.36 29.60 13.19
CA ALA A 101 5.38 29.59 12.11
C ALA A 101 4.31 30.66 12.34
N ASP A 102 3.70 31.12 11.26
CA ASP A 102 2.56 32.03 11.31
C ASP A 102 1.31 31.29 11.83
N THR A 103 0.60 31.93 12.77
CA THR A 103 -0.57 31.38 13.45
C THR A 103 -1.66 30.92 12.48
N LEU A 104 -1.93 31.69 11.42
CA LEU A 104 -2.95 31.35 10.43
C LEU A 104 -2.55 30.10 9.64
N THR A 105 -1.27 30.01 9.28
CA THR A 105 -0.68 28.83 8.62
C THR A 105 -0.84 27.58 9.50
N MET A 106 -0.59 27.69 10.81
CA MET A 106 -0.79 26.59 11.77
C MET A 106 -2.26 26.18 11.88
N ALA A 107 -3.17 27.15 11.98
CA ALA A 107 -4.61 26.91 12.01
C ALA A 107 -5.08 26.13 10.77
N GLN A 108 -4.63 26.54 9.58
CA GLN A 108 -4.98 25.87 8.31
C GLN A 108 -4.45 24.43 8.24
N GLY A 109 -3.22 24.19 8.71
CA GLY A 109 -2.70 22.83 8.85
C GLY A 109 -3.53 21.98 9.81
N SER A 110 -3.91 22.53 10.97
CA SER A 110 -4.75 21.84 11.96
C SER A 110 -6.12 21.47 11.39
N MET A 111 -6.77 22.39 10.69
CA MET A 111 -8.06 22.17 10.02
C MET A 111 -8.01 20.98 9.05
N LEU A 112 -7.00 20.94 8.17
CA LEU A 112 -6.84 19.84 7.20
C LEU A 112 -6.51 18.52 7.88
N SER A 113 -5.80 18.54 9.02
CA SER A 113 -5.57 17.35 9.83
C SER A 113 -6.90 16.77 10.32
N LYS A 114 -7.81 17.62 10.82
CA LYS A 114 -9.13 17.17 11.29
C LYS A 114 -10.01 16.60 10.18
N ILE A 115 -10.02 17.23 9.00
CA ILE A 115 -10.73 16.67 7.84
C ILE A 115 -10.13 15.30 7.47
N SER A 116 -8.80 15.18 7.45
CA SER A 116 -8.10 13.92 7.14
C SER A 116 -8.44 12.81 8.14
N GLU A 117 -8.47 13.10 9.44
CA GLU A 117 -8.85 12.14 10.50
C GLU A 117 -10.27 11.59 10.27
N LYS A 118 -11.22 12.44 9.88
CA LYS A 118 -12.61 12.01 9.59
C LYS A 118 -12.68 11.15 8.33
N LEU A 119 -11.95 11.53 7.28
CA LEU A 119 -11.87 10.74 6.04
C LEU A 119 -11.15 9.40 6.25
N GLU A 120 -10.18 9.33 7.16
CA GLU A 120 -9.50 8.10 7.57
C GLU A 120 -10.45 7.13 8.28
N ALA A 121 -11.29 7.64 9.20
CA ALA A 121 -12.27 6.83 9.91
C ALA A 121 -13.35 6.18 9.02
N LEU A 122 -13.54 6.70 7.80
CA LEU A 122 -14.50 6.17 6.82
C LEU A 122 -13.90 5.15 5.86
N GLN A 123 -12.58 4.96 5.88
CA GLN A 123 -11.88 3.99 5.04
C GLN A 123 -11.84 2.61 5.72
N THR A 124 -11.91 1.57 4.91
CA THR A 124 -11.53 0.23 5.34
C THR A 124 -10.02 0.19 5.65
N ARG A 125 -9.58 -0.78 6.45
CA ARG A 125 -8.16 -0.91 6.80
C ARG A 125 -7.26 -1.17 5.60
N GLN A 126 -7.77 -1.88 4.59
CA GLN A 126 -7.03 -2.12 3.35
C GLN A 126 -6.86 -0.82 2.55
N GLU A 127 -7.93 -0.03 2.42
CA GLU A 127 -7.85 1.29 1.77
C GLU A 127 -6.88 2.22 2.50
N LEU A 128 -6.99 2.29 3.83
CA LEU A 128 -6.11 3.11 4.66
C LEU A 128 -4.64 2.73 4.51
N PHE A 129 -4.34 1.42 4.50
CA PHE A 129 -2.98 0.96 4.26
C PHE A 129 -2.42 1.48 2.93
N TRP A 130 -3.18 1.33 1.84
CA TRP A 130 -2.73 1.77 0.52
C TRP A 130 -2.62 3.29 0.42
N THR A 131 -3.56 4.04 0.97
CA THR A 131 -3.51 5.51 0.96
C THR A 131 -2.37 6.04 1.80
N MET A 132 -2.12 5.51 3.00
CA MET A 132 -0.97 5.88 3.82
C MET A 132 0.35 5.60 3.10
N LYS A 133 0.45 4.47 2.40
CA LYS A 133 1.64 4.11 1.63
C LYS A 133 1.85 5.03 0.42
N LEU A 134 0.79 5.30 -0.34
CA LEU A 134 0.81 6.27 -1.44
C LEU A 134 1.19 7.67 -0.95
N ALA A 135 0.72 8.10 0.22
CA ALA A 135 1.08 9.38 0.80
C ALA A 135 2.55 9.43 1.25
N ALA A 136 3.09 8.33 1.77
CA ALA A 136 4.47 8.26 2.23
C ALA A 136 5.49 8.19 1.08
N ASP A 137 5.18 7.42 0.03
CA ASP A 137 6.03 7.27 -1.16
C ASP A 137 5.18 7.08 -2.43
N PRO A 138 4.70 8.18 -3.03
CA PRO A 138 3.87 8.12 -4.24
C PRO A 138 4.61 7.45 -5.40
N PHE A 139 5.89 7.77 -5.57
CA PHE A 139 6.69 7.29 -6.69
C PHE A 139 7.05 5.82 -6.54
N GLY A 140 7.50 5.38 -5.36
CA GLY A 140 7.78 3.96 -5.12
C GLY A 140 6.52 3.10 -5.22
N THR A 141 5.38 3.60 -4.74
CA THR A 141 4.12 2.84 -4.80
C THR A 141 3.57 2.74 -6.22
N VAL A 142 3.57 3.83 -7.00
CA VAL A 142 3.08 3.82 -8.39
C VAL A 142 4.03 3.08 -9.34
N ASN A 143 5.34 3.21 -9.17
CA ASN A 143 6.31 2.57 -10.06
C ASN A 143 6.38 1.04 -9.88
N ARG A 144 5.94 0.49 -8.74
CA ARG A 144 5.87 -0.96 -8.52
C ARG A 144 4.99 -1.68 -9.55
N ILE A 145 3.84 -1.12 -9.92
CA ILE A 145 2.90 -1.78 -10.84
C ILE A 145 3.48 -1.94 -12.26
N PRO A 146 4.03 -0.90 -12.92
CA PRO A 146 4.70 -1.05 -14.21
C PRO A 146 5.94 -1.94 -14.14
N LEU A 147 6.68 -1.96 -13.02
CA LEU A 147 7.84 -2.83 -12.83
C LEU A 147 7.41 -4.31 -12.79
N MET A 148 6.37 -4.64 -12.01
CA MET A 148 5.78 -5.98 -11.97
C MET A 148 5.26 -6.41 -13.36
N ALA A 149 4.56 -5.53 -14.08
CA ALA A 149 4.06 -5.81 -15.43
C ALA A 149 5.20 -6.02 -16.45
N LYS A 150 6.22 -5.15 -16.46
CA LYS A 150 7.42 -5.31 -17.31
C LYS A 150 8.14 -6.63 -17.01
N ARG A 151 8.17 -7.05 -15.75
CA ARG A 151 8.78 -8.32 -15.35
C ARG A 151 7.96 -9.53 -15.78
N PHE A 152 6.63 -9.51 -15.57
CA PHE A 152 5.75 -10.56 -16.07
C PHE A 152 5.95 -10.76 -17.58
N MET A 153 6.03 -9.64 -18.33
CA MET A 153 6.34 -9.67 -19.76
C MET A 153 7.73 -10.24 -20.06
N ARG A 154 8.75 -9.91 -19.25
CA ARG A 154 10.12 -10.47 -19.38
C ARG A 154 10.16 -11.98 -19.11
N ILE A 155 9.50 -12.44 -18.05
CA ILE A 155 9.36 -13.87 -17.70
C ILE A 155 8.65 -14.59 -18.83
N THR A 156 7.51 -14.07 -19.29
CA THR A 156 6.74 -14.66 -20.40
C THR A 156 7.56 -14.72 -21.68
N ALA A 157 8.31 -13.66 -22.01
CA ALA A 157 9.18 -13.63 -23.18
C ALA A 157 10.38 -14.58 -23.06
N SER A 158 10.98 -14.72 -21.88
CA SER A 158 12.07 -15.68 -21.65
C SER A 158 11.59 -17.12 -21.64
N ALA A 159 10.43 -17.39 -21.04
CA ALA A 159 9.77 -18.69 -21.10
C ALA A 159 9.41 -19.05 -22.56
N GLY A 160 8.90 -18.09 -23.34
CA GLY A 160 8.65 -18.25 -24.77
C GLY A 160 9.92 -18.60 -25.55
N ARG A 161 11.02 -17.87 -25.34
CA ARG A 161 12.32 -18.19 -25.97
C ARG A 161 12.86 -19.55 -25.57
N GLY A 162 12.75 -19.93 -24.29
CA GLY A 162 13.16 -21.25 -23.82
C GLY A 162 12.36 -22.37 -24.47
N VAL A 163 11.04 -22.19 -24.61
CA VAL A 163 10.16 -23.14 -25.31
C VAL A 163 10.49 -23.23 -26.79
N ASP A 164 10.70 -22.11 -27.48
CA ASP A 164 11.05 -22.08 -28.90
C ASP A 164 12.40 -22.76 -29.17
N GLN A 165 13.38 -22.57 -28.27
CA GLN A 165 14.71 -23.20 -28.38
C GLN A 165 14.63 -24.72 -28.17
N VAL A 166 13.88 -25.17 -27.16
CA VAL A 166 13.58 -26.60 -26.95
C VAL A 166 12.87 -27.19 -28.17
N LEU A 167 11.90 -26.48 -28.76
CA LEU A 167 11.18 -26.92 -29.96
C LEU A 167 12.09 -27.01 -31.19
N GLN A 168 12.99 -26.05 -31.42
CA GLN A 168 13.97 -26.09 -32.51
C GLN A 168 14.93 -27.27 -32.39
N GLU A 169 15.32 -27.62 -31.17
CA GLU A 169 16.20 -28.75 -30.90
C GLU A 169 15.47 -30.08 -30.99
N PHE A 170 14.20 -30.14 -30.58
CA PHE A 170 13.32 -31.28 -30.87
C PHE A 170 13.10 -31.47 -32.37
N GLN A 171 12.98 -30.40 -33.15
CA GLN A 171 12.88 -30.47 -34.61
C GLN A 171 14.18 -30.98 -35.24
N SER A 172 15.32 -30.42 -34.82
CA SER A 172 16.66 -30.88 -35.24
C SER A 172 16.88 -32.35 -34.88
N MET A 173 16.38 -32.77 -33.71
CA MET A 173 16.39 -34.17 -33.28
C MET A 173 15.49 -35.05 -34.13
N ARG A 174 14.30 -34.58 -34.53
CA ARG A 174 13.40 -35.32 -35.43
C ARG A 174 14.07 -35.60 -36.78
N GLU A 175 14.85 -34.65 -37.29
CA GLU A 175 15.65 -34.80 -38.51
C GLU A 175 16.79 -35.82 -38.34
N VAL A 176 17.47 -35.83 -37.20
CA VAL A 176 18.53 -36.83 -36.93
C VAL A 176 17.96 -38.23 -36.65
N LEU A 177 16.83 -38.34 -35.94
CA LEU A 177 16.13 -39.61 -35.70
C LEU A 177 15.61 -40.21 -37.02
N ALA A 178 15.12 -39.37 -37.95
CA ALA A 178 14.76 -39.80 -39.30
C ALA A 178 15.97 -40.38 -40.06
N SER A 179 17.19 -39.96 -39.72
CA SER A 179 18.45 -40.47 -40.31
C SER A 179 19.03 -41.75 -39.66
N HIS A 180 18.33 -42.37 -38.70
CA HIS A 180 18.60 -43.71 -38.13
C HIS A 180 19.90 -43.89 -37.32
N LYS A 181 20.52 -42.84 -36.79
CA LYS A 181 21.61 -42.96 -35.81
C LYS A 181 21.28 -42.26 -34.50
N VAL A 182 20.68 -43.01 -33.57
CA VAL A 182 20.59 -42.58 -32.17
C VAL A 182 21.89 -42.97 -31.48
N ASP A 183 22.81 -42.01 -31.35
CA ASP A 183 24.05 -42.18 -30.59
C ASP A 183 23.92 -41.53 -29.21
N ARG A 184 24.71 -41.99 -28.23
CA ARG A 184 24.83 -41.44 -26.87
C ARG A 184 25.13 -39.94 -26.89
N ASP A 185 25.90 -39.49 -27.87
CA ASP A 185 26.20 -38.06 -28.14
C ASP A 185 24.93 -37.22 -28.36
N LEU A 186 23.86 -37.83 -28.88
CA LEU A 186 22.61 -37.13 -29.16
C LEU A 186 21.75 -36.95 -27.91
N LEU A 187 21.77 -37.95 -27.02
CA LEU A 187 21.15 -37.85 -25.69
C LEU A 187 21.87 -36.83 -24.81
N ASP A 188 23.20 -36.81 -24.85
CA ASP A 188 24.02 -35.83 -24.09
C ASP A 188 23.79 -34.38 -24.58
N LYS A 189 23.57 -34.19 -25.90
CA LYS A 189 23.17 -32.88 -26.45
C LYS A 189 21.78 -32.44 -26.00
N LEU A 190 20.82 -33.37 -25.91
CA LEU A 190 19.47 -33.08 -25.42
C LEU A 190 19.50 -32.68 -23.94
N ASP A 191 20.18 -33.47 -23.10
CA ASP A 191 20.28 -33.17 -21.67
C ASP A 191 20.94 -31.81 -21.44
N LYS A 192 22.04 -31.51 -22.14
CA LYS A 192 22.71 -30.20 -22.07
C LYS A 192 21.80 -29.05 -22.44
N SER A 193 20.93 -29.23 -23.42
CA SER A 193 20.10 -28.14 -23.90
C SER A 193 18.80 -27.97 -23.12
N ILE A 194 18.24 -29.07 -22.60
CA ILE A 194 17.21 -29.03 -21.57
C ILE A 194 17.77 -28.30 -20.34
N SER A 195 18.96 -28.65 -19.87
CA SER A 195 19.62 -27.96 -18.75
C SER A 195 19.87 -26.48 -19.06
N HIS A 196 20.33 -26.13 -20.27
CA HIS A 196 20.52 -24.74 -20.67
C HIS A 196 19.21 -23.95 -20.72
N SER A 197 18.13 -24.57 -21.20
CA SER A 197 16.80 -23.95 -21.26
C SER A 197 16.22 -23.75 -19.86
N ILE A 198 16.39 -24.74 -18.97
CA ILE A 198 16.05 -24.62 -17.55
C ILE A 198 16.84 -23.47 -16.92
N ASP A 199 18.16 -23.41 -17.11
CA ASP A 199 19.00 -22.33 -16.59
C ASP A 199 18.58 -20.94 -17.10
N CYS A 200 18.21 -20.84 -18.38
CA CYS A 200 17.75 -19.59 -18.98
C CYS A 200 16.39 -19.15 -18.42
N VAL A 201 15.47 -20.08 -18.17
CA VAL A 201 14.19 -19.82 -17.52
C VAL A 201 14.40 -19.43 -16.05
N ASP A 202 15.19 -20.19 -15.30
CA ASP A 202 15.48 -19.95 -13.88
C ASP A 202 16.15 -18.58 -13.65
N ARG A 203 17.15 -18.22 -14.46
CA ARG A 203 17.79 -16.90 -14.38
C ARG A 203 16.84 -15.76 -14.76
N SER A 204 15.89 -16.02 -15.65
CA SER A 204 14.89 -15.03 -16.05
C SER A 204 13.73 -14.91 -15.05
N ALA A 205 13.49 -15.96 -14.25
CA ALA A 205 12.46 -16.06 -13.23
C ALA A 205 12.92 -15.59 -11.85
N GLY A 206 14.22 -15.33 -11.66
CA GLY A 206 14.74 -14.79 -10.41
C GLY A 206 13.94 -13.57 -9.96
N ILE A 207 13.61 -13.51 -8.66
CA ILE A 207 12.75 -12.52 -8.00
C ILE A 207 13.61 -11.40 -7.40
N GLU A 208 13.24 -10.14 -7.59
CA GLU A 208 13.98 -9.01 -6.99
C GLU A 208 13.54 -8.91 -5.53
N LEU A 209 14.43 -8.47 -4.65
CA LEU A 209 14.12 -8.33 -3.23
C LEU A 209 12.89 -7.42 -2.98
N TYR A 210 12.67 -6.43 -3.86
CA TYR A 210 11.48 -5.57 -3.83
C TYR A 210 10.16 -6.32 -4.05
N ASP A 211 10.15 -7.38 -4.87
CA ASP A 211 8.94 -8.15 -5.15
C ASP A 211 8.63 -9.14 -4.02
N LEU A 212 9.66 -9.72 -3.41
CA LEU A 212 9.52 -10.49 -2.18
C LEU A 212 8.92 -9.60 -1.08
N HIS A 213 9.48 -8.41 -0.90
CA HIS A 213 8.96 -7.42 0.04
C HIS A 213 7.50 -7.07 -0.22
N ALA A 214 7.15 -6.70 -1.45
CA ALA A 214 5.78 -6.31 -1.80
C ALA A 214 4.76 -7.44 -1.59
N SER A 215 5.15 -8.68 -1.88
CA SER A 215 4.27 -9.84 -1.71
C SER A 215 4.07 -10.20 -0.25
N LEU A 216 5.13 -10.17 0.57
CA LEU A 216 5.02 -10.35 2.03
C LEU A 216 4.18 -9.25 2.67
N GLU A 217 4.33 -8.02 2.17
CA GLU A 217 3.56 -6.88 2.62
C GLU A 217 2.07 -7.02 2.26
N ALA A 218 1.75 -7.49 1.05
CA ALA A 218 0.37 -7.76 0.65
C ALA A 218 -0.29 -8.84 1.54
N GLU A 219 0.42 -9.94 1.81
CA GLU A 219 -0.10 -11.01 2.66
C GLU A 219 -0.25 -10.56 4.14
N LEU A 220 0.66 -9.72 4.63
CA LEU A 220 0.52 -9.07 5.93
C LEU A 220 -0.75 -8.22 6.01
N VAL A 221 -1.01 -7.38 5.00
CA VAL A 221 -2.18 -6.51 4.97
C VAL A 221 -3.46 -7.30 5.00
N GLU A 222 -3.56 -8.35 4.18
CA GLU A 222 -4.73 -9.23 4.14
C GLU A 222 -4.98 -9.88 5.50
N ARG A 223 -3.94 -10.44 6.13
CA ARG A 223 -4.07 -11.11 7.44
C ARG A 223 -4.34 -10.13 8.58
N LEU A 224 -3.78 -8.93 8.53
CA LEU A 224 -3.96 -7.90 9.56
C LEU A 224 -5.21 -7.04 9.36
N ALA A 225 -5.92 -7.20 8.24
CA ALA A 225 -7.13 -6.44 7.94
C ALA A 225 -8.16 -6.53 9.08
N THR A 226 -8.20 -7.60 9.87
CA THR A 226 -9.15 -7.78 10.98
C THR A 226 -8.55 -7.53 12.37
N SER A 227 -7.22 -7.47 12.52
CA SER A 227 -6.56 -7.41 13.84
C SER A 227 -6.40 -6.02 14.46
N GLY A 228 -6.61 -4.94 13.69
CA GLY A 228 -6.44 -3.56 14.16
C GLY A 228 -4.98 -3.14 14.34
N VAL A 229 -4.04 -3.97 13.90
CA VAL A 229 -2.60 -3.72 13.93
C VAL A 229 -2.13 -3.40 12.51
N THR A 230 -1.47 -2.25 12.34
CA THR A 230 -0.81 -1.90 11.07
C THR A 230 0.65 -2.34 11.13
N ALA A 231 1.07 -3.21 10.21
CA ALA A 231 2.47 -3.60 10.05
C ALA A 231 3.07 -2.98 8.80
N VAL A 232 4.31 -2.49 8.91
CA VAL A 232 5.08 -1.98 7.79
C VAL A 232 6.40 -2.73 7.76
N ILE A 233 6.66 -3.47 6.68
CA ILE A 233 7.97 -4.09 6.47
C ILE A 233 8.91 -2.99 5.97
N LYS A 234 10.06 -2.78 6.63
CA LYS A 234 11.12 -1.89 6.13
C LYS A 234 12.21 -2.71 5.45
N MET A 235 12.57 -2.35 4.22
CA MET A 235 13.80 -2.83 3.59
C MET A 235 14.95 -1.91 4.00
N GLU A 236 15.97 -2.45 4.68
CA GLU A 236 17.17 -1.69 5.02
C GLU A 236 18.16 -1.57 3.85
N ASN A 237 18.08 -2.49 2.88
CA ASN A 237 18.95 -2.48 1.72
C ASN A 237 18.32 -1.71 0.55
N LYS A 238 19.01 -0.68 0.05
CA LYS A 238 18.54 0.19 -1.05
C LYS A 238 18.82 -0.39 -2.44
N ASP A 239 19.78 -1.30 -2.54
CA ASP A 239 20.12 -2.01 -3.78
C ASP A 239 19.24 -3.27 -3.93
N GLY A 240 17.93 -3.08 -4.07
CA GLY A 240 16.98 -4.19 -4.23
C GLY A 240 16.93 -4.81 -5.64
N ALA A 241 17.92 -4.53 -6.49
CA ALA A 241 18.04 -5.09 -7.84
C ALA A 241 18.70 -6.49 -7.85
N GLU A 242 19.12 -7.00 -6.70
CA GLU A 242 19.63 -8.37 -6.60
C GLU A 242 18.53 -9.38 -6.93
N LEU A 243 18.84 -10.27 -7.89
CA LEU A 243 17.95 -11.36 -8.29
C LEU A 243 18.14 -12.54 -7.34
N ILE A 244 17.09 -12.84 -6.60
CA ILE A 244 16.96 -14.03 -5.76
C ILE A 244 16.51 -15.19 -6.65
N PRO A 245 17.22 -16.33 -6.66
CA PRO A 245 16.78 -17.51 -7.40
C PRO A 245 15.36 -17.96 -6.97
N PRO A 246 14.51 -18.44 -7.89
CA PRO A 246 13.13 -18.85 -7.57
C PRO A 246 13.02 -19.83 -6.40
N GLN A 247 13.93 -20.81 -6.35
CA GLN A 247 13.95 -21.81 -5.29
C GLN A 247 14.27 -21.21 -3.91
N VAL A 248 15.10 -20.17 -3.88
CA VAL A 248 15.42 -19.44 -2.65
C VAL A 248 14.24 -18.55 -2.26
N SER A 249 13.59 -17.88 -3.22
CA SER A 249 12.41 -17.07 -2.93
C SER A 249 11.24 -17.91 -2.42
N ASP A 250 11.01 -19.11 -2.96
CA ASP A 250 9.93 -20.00 -2.49
C ASP A 250 10.14 -20.40 -1.02
N VAL A 251 11.36 -20.77 -0.65
CA VAL A 251 11.72 -21.07 0.73
C VAL A 251 11.54 -19.83 1.63
N PHE A 252 11.97 -18.66 1.18
CA PHE A 252 11.74 -17.42 1.92
C PHE A 252 10.24 -17.15 2.11
N PHE A 253 9.44 -17.30 1.08
CA PHE A 253 7.99 -17.15 1.16
C PHE A 253 7.38 -18.14 2.15
N GLU A 254 7.69 -19.42 2.07
CA GLU A 254 7.15 -20.43 2.98
C GLU A 254 7.54 -20.15 4.44
N VAL A 255 8.80 -19.80 4.69
CA VAL A 255 9.29 -19.44 6.02
C VAL A 255 8.59 -18.20 6.54
N SER A 256 8.48 -17.15 5.72
CA SER A 256 7.78 -15.92 6.10
C SER A 256 6.29 -16.16 6.33
N ARG A 257 5.60 -16.94 5.48
CA ARG A 257 4.19 -17.31 5.67
C ARG A 257 3.97 -18.08 6.96
N SER A 258 4.83 -19.06 7.23
CA SER A 258 4.78 -19.86 8.46
C SER A 258 5.03 -19.00 9.69
N TRP A 259 6.00 -18.08 9.62
CA TRP A 259 6.28 -17.12 10.68
C TRP A 259 5.12 -16.15 10.90
N LEU A 260 4.53 -15.61 9.84
CA LEU A 260 3.35 -14.72 9.90
C LEU A 260 2.12 -15.44 10.47
N ALA A 261 1.86 -16.67 10.05
CA ALA A 261 0.77 -17.49 10.58
C ALA A 261 0.95 -17.73 12.07
N ARG A 262 2.16 -18.11 12.49
CA ARG A 262 2.48 -18.35 13.89
C ARG A 262 2.40 -17.08 14.73
N MET A 263 2.86 -15.94 14.21
CA MET A 263 2.66 -14.65 14.88
C MET A 263 1.18 -14.35 15.07
N PHE A 264 0.34 -14.64 14.08
CA PHE A 264 -1.10 -14.39 14.16
C PHE A 264 -1.76 -15.21 15.26
N GLU A 265 -1.56 -16.53 15.25
CA GLU A 265 -2.05 -17.47 16.26
C GLU A 265 -1.54 -17.14 17.67
N ASP A 266 -0.27 -16.74 17.77
CA ASP A 266 0.38 -16.53 19.06
C ASP A 266 0.13 -15.14 19.65
N SER A 267 -0.12 -14.12 18.82
CA SER A 267 -0.05 -12.72 19.22
C SER A 267 -1.25 -11.85 18.88
N LEU A 268 -2.01 -12.14 17.82
CA LEU A 268 -3.03 -11.23 17.29
C LEU A 268 -4.46 -11.64 17.61
N GLU A 269 -4.73 -12.93 17.79
CA GLU A 269 -6.06 -13.42 18.23
C GLU A 269 -6.29 -13.28 19.74
N LYS A 270 -5.24 -12.99 20.52
CA LYS A 270 -5.26 -12.97 21.98
C LYS A 270 -5.12 -11.55 22.49
N SER A 271 -5.97 -11.18 23.44
CA SER A 271 -5.86 -9.89 24.12
C SER A 271 -4.48 -9.76 24.80
N PRO A 272 -3.97 -8.53 25.02
CA PRO A 272 -2.73 -8.32 25.77
C PRO A 272 -2.71 -9.06 27.12
N ALA A 273 -3.83 -9.08 27.84
CA ALA A 273 -3.96 -9.77 29.13
C ALA A 273 -3.86 -11.29 29.01
N GLU A 274 -4.46 -11.90 27.97
CA GLU A 274 -4.32 -13.34 27.71
C GLU A 274 -2.90 -13.73 27.28
N ARG A 275 -2.17 -12.82 26.63
CA ARG A 275 -0.77 -13.03 26.27
C ARG A 275 0.12 -13.00 27.51
N GLU A 276 -0.07 -12.02 28.37
CA GLU A 276 0.63 -11.90 29.65
C GLU A 276 0.38 -13.11 30.56
N ALA A 277 -0.88 -13.55 30.66
CA ALA A 277 -1.27 -14.74 31.44
C ALA A 277 -0.60 -16.04 30.93
N ASN A 278 -0.24 -16.09 29.65
CA ASN A 278 0.47 -17.21 29.02
C ASN A 278 1.99 -16.99 28.95
N GLY A 279 2.55 -16.00 29.66
CA GLY A 279 3.98 -15.71 29.68
C GLY A 279 4.53 -15.14 28.37
N LYS A 280 3.67 -14.56 27.52
CA LYS A 280 4.04 -13.94 26.24
C LYS A 280 4.08 -12.41 26.36
N CYS A 281 4.83 -11.77 25.48
CA CYS A 281 4.95 -10.31 25.45
C CYS A 281 3.61 -9.64 25.08
N THR A 282 3.26 -8.57 25.78
CA THR A 282 2.05 -7.76 25.55
C THR A 282 2.17 -6.87 24.31
N HIS A 283 3.41 -6.58 23.90
CA HIS A 283 3.74 -5.77 22.73
C HIS A 283 4.23 -6.64 21.57
N LEU A 284 3.72 -6.38 20.37
CA LEU A 284 4.28 -6.92 19.13
C LEU A 284 5.50 -6.08 18.77
N THR A 285 6.69 -6.54 19.15
CA THR A 285 7.95 -5.95 18.69
C THR A 285 8.48 -6.80 17.56
N LEU A 286 8.43 -6.26 16.35
CA LEU A 286 9.04 -6.84 15.15
C LEU A 286 10.51 -6.39 15.13
N THR A 287 11.42 -7.27 15.56
CA THR A 287 12.86 -7.15 15.28
C THR A 287 13.25 -8.22 14.31
#